data_AF-A0A7W0QM58-F1
#
_entry.id   AF-A0A7W0QM58-F1
#
_cell.length_a   1.000
_cell.length_b   1.000
_cell.length_c   1.000
_cell.angle_alpha   90.00
_cell.angle_beta   90.00
_cell.angle_gamma   90.00
#
_symmetry.space_group_name_H-M   'P 1'
#
loop_
_entity.id
_entity.type
_entity.pdbx_description
1 polymer ?
#
loop_
_entity_poly.entity_id
_entity_poly.type
_entity_poly.pdbx_seq_one_letter_code
_entity_poly.pdbx_strand_id
1 'polypeptide(L)' 'EAPEPELSPLERALHLVEWAREGEAEETREALEVLAEELDGEQKADLAAQARRLAWSRPSPSPDAVDQLVGAVREFE' A
#
# COMPACT_ATOMS: atom_id res chain seq x y z
N GLU A 1 -26.32 -5.29 18.08
CA GLU A 1 -25.56 -4.91 16.88
C GLU A 1 -24.09 -4.96 17.28
N ALA A 2 -23.31 -5.89 16.74
CA ALA A 2 -21.85 -5.80 16.86
C ALA A 2 -21.40 -4.76 15.83
N PRO A 3 -20.53 -3.79 16.17
CA PRO A 3 -20.05 -2.85 15.17
C PRO A 3 -19.38 -3.66 14.05
N GLU A 4 -19.70 -3.32 12.80
CA GLU A 4 -18.95 -3.81 11.64
C GLU A 4 -17.47 -3.52 11.90
N PRO A 5 -16.54 -4.46 11.67
CA PRO A 5 -15.13 -4.19 11.89
C PRO A 5 -14.75 -3.03 10.96
N GLU A 6 -14.52 -1.86 11.55
CA GLU A 6 -13.96 -0.73 10.84
C GLU A 6 -12.58 -1.18 10.36
N LEU A 7 -12.38 -1.18 9.04
CA LEU A 7 -11.09 -1.52 8.44
C LEU A 7 -9.99 -0.72 9.14
N SER A 8 -8.93 -1.40 9.53
CA SER A 8 -7.76 -0.74 10.10
C SER A 8 -7.22 0.30 9.11
N PRO A 9 -6.52 1.35 9.60
CA PRO A 9 -5.85 2.32 8.73
C PRO A 9 -4.97 1.66 7.66
N LEU A 10 -4.26 0.57 8.01
CA LEU A 10 -3.46 -0.21 7.08
C LEU A 10 -4.31 -0.90 6.00
N GLU A 11 -5.40 -1.57 6.38
CA GLU A 11 -6.32 -2.20 5.42
C GLU A 11 -6.91 -1.19 4.44
N ARG A 12 -7.25 0.02 4.93
CA ARG A 12 -7.74 1.11 4.07
C ARG A 12 -6.67 1.56 3.07
N ALA A 13 -5.42 1.67 3.50
CA ALA A 13 -4.32 2.02 2.62
C ALA A 13 -4.04 0.93 1.57
N LEU A 14 -4.16 -0.36 1.94
CA LEU A 14 -4.06 -1.47 0.99
C LEU A 14 -5.16 -1.40 -0.07
N HIS A 15 -6.41 -1.18 0.33
CA HIS A 15 -7.52 -1.01 -0.60
C HIS A 15 -7.31 0.20 -1.53
N LEU A 16 -6.75 1.29 -1.02
CA LEU A 16 -6.41 2.47 -1.83
C LEU A 16 -5.39 2.11 -2.91
N VAL A 17 -4.34 1.36 -2.56
CA VAL A 17 -3.31 0.91 -3.51
C VAL A 17 -3.89 -0.05 -4.56
N GLU A 18 -4.75 -0.98 -4.14
CA GLU A 18 -5.44 -1.90 -5.05
C GLU A 18 -6.35 -1.19 -6.05
N TRP A 19 -6.99 -0.08 -5.63
CA TRP A 19 -7.79 0.73 -6.52
C TRP A 19 -6.93 1.60 -7.44
N ALA A 20 -5.90 2.25 -6.90
CA ALA A 20 -5.05 3.18 -7.63
C ALA A 20 -4.17 2.50 -8.68
N ARG A 21 -3.85 1.19 -8.54
CA ARG A 21 -3.03 0.44 -9.51
C ARG A 21 -3.66 0.35 -10.91
N GLU A 22 -4.98 0.47 -11.01
CA GLU A 22 -5.72 0.48 -12.29
C GLU A 22 -5.90 1.90 -12.85
N GLY A 23 -5.54 2.92 -12.07
CA GLY A 23 -5.66 4.34 -12.40
C GLY A 23 -4.37 4.95 -12.99
N GLU A 24 -4.20 6.25 -12.79
CA GLU A 24 -3.02 6.97 -13.26
C GLU A 24 -1.78 6.69 -12.39
N ALA A 25 -0.61 6.86 -13.00
CA ALA A 25 0.68 6.68 -12.34
C ALA A 25 0.81 7.54 -11.07
N GLU A 26 0.26 8.75 -11.07
CA GLU A 26 0.32 9.65 -9.90
C GLU A 26 -0.54 9.14 -8.75
N GLU A 27 -1.73 8.62 -9.03
CA GLU A 27 -2.62 8.01 -8.02
C GLU A 27 -1.97 6.79 -7.38
N THR A 28 -1.33 5.92 -8.18
CA THR A 28 -0.58 4.77 -7.64
C THR A 28 0.53 5.21 -6.69
N ARG A 29 1.24 6.29 -7.03
CA ARG A 29 2.34 6.80 -6.19
C ARG A 29 1.84 7.34 -4.87
N GLU A 30 0.82 8.18 -4.89
CA GLU A 30 0.22 8.74 -3.68
C GLU A 30 -0.31 7.62 -2.77
N ALA A 31 -1.01 6.63 -3.35
CA ALA A 31 -1.49 5.48 -2.59
C ALA A 31 -0.36 4.67 -1.94
N LEU A 32 0.77 4.47 -2.64
CA LEU A 32 1.95 3.79 -2.11
C LEU A 32 2.64 4.59 -1.00
N GLU A 33 2.61 5.91 -1.04
CA GLU A 33 3.12 6.75 0.05
C GLU A 33 2.27 6.62 1.31
N VAL A 34 0.94 6.69 1.16
CA VAL A 34 0.00 6.48 2.27
C VAL A 34 0.21 5.10 2.90
N LEU A 35 0.33 4.04 2.08
CA LEU A 35 0.62 2.69 2.57
C LEU A 35 1.94 2.64 3.35
N ALA A 36 2.97 3.35 2.90
CA ALA A 36 4.25 3.37 3.60
C ALA A 36 4.16 4.05 4.97
N GLU A 37 3.36 5.12 5.11
CA GLU A 37 3.14 5.80 6.38
C GLU A 37 2.44 4.89 7.40
N GLU A 38 1.38 4.18 6.96
CA GLU A 38 0.67 3.23 7.82
C GLU A 38 1.56 2.05 8.24
N LEU A 39 2.36 1.52 7.32
CA LEU A 39 3.33 0.45 7.62
C LEU A 39 4.42 0.89 8.62
N ASP A 40 4.84 2.16 8.58
CA ASP A 40 5.75 2.73 9.59
C ASP A 40 5.07 2.76 10.97
N GLY A 41 3.80 3.17 11.02
CA GLY A 41 2.98 3.17 12.25
C GLY A 41 2.83 1.77 12.87
N GLU A 42 2.75 0.75 12.02
CA GLU A 42 2.67 -0.67 12.39
C GLU A 42 4.04 -1.31 12.72
N GLN A 43 5.14 -0.53 12.73
CA GLN A 43 6.52 -1.02 12.92
C GLN A 43 6.99 -2.02 11.83
N LYS A 44 6.34 -2.03 10.65
CA LYS A 44 6.72 -2.84 9.48
C LYS A 44 7.68 -2.07 8.56
N ALA A 45 8.78 -1.59 9.13
CA ALA A 45 9.73 -0.67 8.48
C ALA A 45 10.31 -1.18 7.14
N ASP A 46 10.50 -2.50 6.98
CA ASP A 46 11.01 -3.07 5.72
C ASP A 46 9.98 -2.91 4.58
N LEU A 47 8.71 -3.25 4.86
CA LEU A 47 7.61 -3.08 3.91
C LEU A 47 7.34 -1.60 3.61
N ALA A 48 7.40 -0.74 4.62
CA ALA A 48 7.29 0.72 4.44
C ALA A 48 8.37 1.27 3.49
N ALA A 49 9.60 0.80 3.63
CA ALA A 49 10.70 1.19 2.75
C ALA A 49 10.49 0.68 1.31
N GLN A 50 9.95 -0.53 1.14
CA GLN A 50 9.60 -1.07 -0.18
C GLN A 50 8.49 -0.26 -0.85
N ALA A 51 7.43 0.08 -0.11
CA ALA A 51 6.33 0.93 -0.58
C ALA A 51 6.83 2.29 -1.06
N ARG A 52 7.65 3.00 -0.26
CA ARG A 52 8.28 4.28 -0.67
C ARG A 52 9.15 4.14 -1.90
N ARG A 53 9.95 3.07 -2.00
CA ARG A 53 10.80 2.85 -3.19
C ARG A 53 9.96 2.70 -4.45
N LEU A 54 8.82 2.00 -4.37
CA LEU A 54 7.90 1.86 -5.50
C LEU A 54 7.23 3.20 -5.84
N ALA A 55 6.78 3.96 -4.83
CA ALA A 55 6.17 5.29 -5.03
C ALA A 55 7.11 6.25 -5.79
N TRP A 56 8.41 6.23 -5.46
CA TRP A 56 9.39 7.12 -6.09
C TRP A 56 10.13 6.51 -7.28
N SER A 57 9.72 5.32 -7.74
CA SER A 57 10.39 4.64 -8.86
C SER A 57 10.12 5.31 -10.21
N ARG A 58 11.13 5.26 -11.09
CA ARG A 58 11.05 5.67 -12.49
C ARG A 58 11.60 4.56 -13.38
N PRO A 59 10.82 4.02 -14.34
CA PRO A 59 9.42 4.36 -14.68
C PRO A 59 8.43 4.04 -13.54
N SER A 60 7.18 4.47 -13.70
CA SER A 60 6.11 4.19 -12.72
C SER A 60 6.06 2.70 -12.36
N PRO A 61 5.76 2.33 -11.10
CA PRO A 61 5.66 0.93 -10.73
C PRO A 61 4.61 0.23 -11.60
N SER A 62 4.94 -0.98 -12.04
CA SER A 62 4.01 -1.82 -12.80
C SER A 62 2.97 -2.43 -11.85
N PRO A 63 1.75 -2.74 -12.32
CA PRO A 63 0.72 -3.36 -11.48
C PRO A 63 1.21 -4.63 -10.77
N ASP A 64 1.99 -5.46 -11.45
CA ASP A 64 2.59 -6.68 -10.89
C ASP A 64 3.53 -6.41 -9.69
N ALA A 65 4.31 -5.33 -9.75
CA ALA A 65 5.19 -4.94 -8.64
C ALA A 65 4.39 -4.43 -7.43
N VAL A 66 3.25 -3.78 -7.70
CA VAL A 66 2.31 -3.33 -6.66
C VAL A 66 1.60 -4.54 -6.04
N ASP A 67 1.15 -5.51 -6.86
CA ASP A 67 0.54 -6.76 -6.41
C ASP A 67 1.47 -7.57 -5.51
N GLN A 68 2.76 -7.66 -5.85
CA GLN A 68 3.76 -8.33 -5.02
C GLN A 68 3.92 -7.66 -3.65
N LEU A 69 3.91 -6.31 -3.58
CA LEU A 69 3.95 -5.58 -2.32
C LEU A 69 2.69 -5.83 -1.48
N VAL A 70 1.50 -5.73 -2.10
CA VAL A 70 0.22 -5.98 -1.41
C VAL A 70 0.15 -7.40 -0.86
N GLY A 71 0.59 -8.39 -1.65
CA GLY A 71 0.69 -9.77 -1.22
C GLY A 71 1.59 -9.92 0.01
N ALA A 72 2.79 -9.33 -0.04
CA ALA A 72 3.72 -9.36 1.08
C ALA A 72 3.09 -8.74 2.35
N VAL A 73 2.46 -7.57 2.26
CA VAL A 73 1.84 -6.93 3.44
C VAL A 73 0.78 -7.82 4.08
N ARG A 74 -0.08 -8.46 3.27
CA ARG A 74 -1.14 -9.36 3.74
C ARG A 74 -0.62 -10.65 4.38
N GLU A 75 0.59 -11.10 4.02
CA GLU A 75 1.23 -12.25 4.67
C GLU A 75 1.76 -11.91 6.08
N PHE A 76 1.94 -10.62 6.39
CA PHE A 76 2.45 -10.14 7.68
C PHE A 76 1.38 -9.52 8.59
N GLU A 77 0.11 -9.47 8.17
CA GLU A 77 -1.05 -9.21 9.05
C GLU A 77 -1.42 -10.46 9.87
#